data_AF-A0A941Y7Q5-F1
#
_entry.id   AF-A0A941Y7Q5-F1
#
_cell.length_a   1.000
_cell.length_b   1.000
_cell.length_c   1.000
_cell.angle_alpha   90.00
_cell.angle_beta   90.00
_cell.angle_gamma   90.00
#
_symmetry.space_group_name_H-M   'P 1'
#
loop_
_entity.id
_entity.type
_entity.pdbx_description
1 polymer ?
#
loop_
_entity_poly.entity_id
_entity_poly.type
_entity_poly.pdbx_seq_one_letter_code
_entity_poly.pdbx_strand_id
1 'polypeptide(L)'
;MKNIRKTFGLAAIAGALAVAPMALGAGTANAEGGVNWDAVAQCESGGNWAINTGNGYYGGLQFTLGTWRGNGGSGMPHQASRDEQIRVAENVLRSQGIGAWPTCGRRG
;
A
#
# COMPACT_ATOMS: atom_id res chain seq x y z
N MET A 1 19.19 -2.10 57.85
CA MET A 1 19.46 -3.52 58.20
C MET A 1 18.20 -4.28 57.82
N LYS A 2 18.13 -5.28 56.94
CA LYS A 2 19.05 -6.36 56.59
C LYS A 2 18.74 -6.78 55.15
N ASN A 3 19.80 -6.94 54.36
CA ASN A 3 19.78 -7.47 53.01
C ASN A 3 19.61 -8.99 53.07
N ILE A 4 18.75 -9.58 52.23
CA ILE A 4 18.74 -11.03 52.00
C ILE A 4 18.99 -11.28 50.51
N ARG A 5 20.10 -11.98 50.26
CA ARG A 5 20.59 -12.45 48.97
C ARG A 5 20.44 -13.98 48.90
N LYS A 6 20.41 -14.48 47.65
CA LYS A 6 20.61 -15.87 47.15
C LYS A 6 19.30 -16.68 47.14
N THR A 7 18.95 -17.42 46.08
CA THR A 7 19.79 -18.43 45.42
C THR A 7 19.31 -18.78 44.00
N PHE A 8 20.26 -19.33 43.24
CA PHE A 8 20.27 -19.88 41.89
C PHE A 8 19.11 -20.81 41.49
N GLY A 9 18.75 -20.75 40.20
CA GLY A 9 18.08 -21.82 39.46
C GLY A 9 18.38 -21.73 37.97
N LEU A 10 19.30 -22.57 37.48
CA LEU A 10 19.55 -22.82 36.06
C LEU A 10 18.44 -23.73 35.52
N ALA A 11 17.69 -23.26 34.52
CA ALA A 11 16.96 -24.13 33.59
C ALA A 11 16.98 -23.48 32.21
N ALA A 12 17.87 -23.97 31.36
CA ALA A 12 17.84 -23.72 29.94
C ALA A 12 16.59 -24.40 29.35
N ILE A 13 15.74 -23.64 28.66
CA ILE A 13 14.79 -24.19 27.70
C ILE A 13 15.09 -23.50 26.38
N ALA A 14 15.73 -24.26 25.49
CA ALA A 14 15.81 -23.93 24.08
C ALA A 14 14.38 -23.89 23.52
N GLY A 15 13.98 -22.74 22.97
CA GLY A 15 12.71 -22.55 22.30
C GLY A 15 12.87 -21.50 21.22
N ALA A 16 13.35 -21.92 20.06
CA ALA A 16 13.28 -21.10 18.85
C ALA A 16 11.81 -20.96 18.44
N LEU A 17 11.25 -19.75 18.59
CA LEU A 17 10.04 -19.34 17.88
C LEU A 17 10.28 -17.95 17.30
N ALA A 18 10.04 -17.88 15.99
CA ALA A 18 10.29 -16.78 15.07
C ALA A 18 10.10 -15.38 15.66
N VAL A 19 11.11 -14.53 15.46
CA VAL A 19 10.91 -13.08 15.45
C VAL A 19 10.14 -12.77 14.16
N ALA A 20 8.81 -12.89 14.20
CA ALA A 20 7.99 -12.31 13.14
C ALA A 20 8.27 -10.80 13.16
N PRO A 21 8.64 -10.17 12.04
CA PRO A 21 8.62 -8.73 11.98
C PRO A 21 7.19 -8.31 12.32
N MET A 22 7.05 -7.52 13.37
CA MET A 22 5.85 -6.73 13.58
C MET A 22 5.70 -5.88 12.32
N ALA A 23 4.90 -6.33 11.36
CA ALA A 23 4.37 -5.48 10.31
C ALA A 23 3.36 -4.54 10.98
N LEU A 24 3.88 -3.55 11.71
CA LEU A 24 3.20 -2.29 11.90
C LEU A 24 3.13 -1.65 10.51
N GLY A 25 2.18 -2.11 9.70
CA GLY A 25 1.63 -1.30 8.63
C GLY A 25 0.89 -0.15 9.29
N ALA A 26 1.63 0.85 9.76
CA ALA A 26 1.10 2.15 10.09
C ALA A 26 0.63 2.79 8.78
N GLY A 27 -0.59 2.44 8.35
CA GLY A 27 -1.38 3.32 7.50
C GLY A 27 -2.04 4.33 8.42
N THR A 28 -1.38 5.47 8.64
CA THR A 28 -1.98 6.62 9.31
C THR A 28 -3.30 6.96 8.63
N ALA A 29 -4.35 7.13 9.43
CA ALA A 29 -5.63 7.65 9.00
C ALA A 29 -5.46 8.93 8.16
N ASN A 30 -6.07 8.97 6.98
CA ASN A 30 -6.50 10.23 6.37
C ASN A 30 -8.02 10.26 6.47
N ALA A 31 -8.50 10.73 7.61
CA ALA A 31 -9.89 11.13 7.79
C ALA A 31 -10.07 12.51 7.16
N GLU A 32 -10.31 12.57 5.85
CA GLU A 32 -10.82 13.77 5.18
C GLU A 32 -11.50 13.39 3.85
N GLY A 33 -12.58 12.62 3.89
CA GLY A 33 -13.52 12.41 2.76
C GLY A 33 -12.98 11.92 1.41
N GLY A 34 -11.70 11.53 1.31
CA GLY A 34 -11.02 11.12 0.07
C GLY A 34 -10.82 9.61 -0.05
N VAL A 35 -10.49 9.16 -1.27
CA VAL A 35 -10.25 7.74 -1.60
C VAL A 35 -8.89 7.30 -1.07
N ASN A 36 -8.84 6.20 -0.32
CA ASN A 36 -7.60 5.57 0.10
C ASN A 36 -6.97 4.77 -1.05
N TRP A 37 -6.12 5.43 -1.83
CA TRP A 37 -5.46 4.84 -2.98
C TRP A 37 -4.51 3.68 -2.67
N ASP A 38 -3.97 3.57 -1.46
CA ASP A 38 -3.19 2.37 -1.09
C ASP A 38 -4.07 1.15 -0.97
N ALA A 39 -5.27 1.29 -0.39
CA ALA A 39 -6.22 0.19 -0.32
C ALA A 39 -6.70 -0.23 -1.72
N VAL A 40 -6.90 0.74 -2.61
CA VAL A 40 -7.19 0.47 -4.03
C VAL A 40 -6.01 -0.25 -4.69
N ALA A 41 -4.78 0.25 -4.54
CA ALA A 41 -3.60 -0.38 -5.12
C ALA A 41 -3.34 -1.78 -4.57
N GLN A 42 -3.62 -2.01 -3.28
CA GLN A 42 -3.54 -3.33 -2.67
C GLN A 42 -4.53 -4.31 -3.31
N CYS A 43 -5.72 -3.83 -3.66
CA CYS A 43 -6.72 -4.63 -4.36
C CYS A 43 -6.37 -4.86 -5.84
N GLU A 44 -5.85 -3.84 -6.53
CA GLU A 44 -5.59 -3.85 -7.98
C GLU A 44 -4.29 -4.59 -8.35
N SER A 45 -3.21 -4.34 -7.60
CA SER A 45 -1.86 -4.81 -7.93
C SER A 45 -1.18 -5.59 -6.80
N GLY A 46 -1.89 -5.84 -5.69
CA GLY A 46 -1.26 -6.36 -4.47
C GLY A 46 -0.33 -5.36 -3.78
N GLY A 47 -0.45 -4.07 -4.12
CA GLY A 47 0.38 -2.99 -3.57
C GLY A 47 1.66 -2.74 -4.38
N ASN A 48 1.84 -3.38 -5.53
CA ASN A 48 3.01 -3.19 -6.37
C ASN A 48 2.85 -2.01 -7.34
N TRP A 49 3.36 -0.86 -6.94
CA TRP A 49 3.31 0.38 -7.74
C TRP A 49 4.11 0.35 -9.04
N ALA A 50 5.04 -0.59 -9.20
CA ALA A 50 5.87 -0.76 -10.39
C ALA A 50 5.40 -1.90 -11.29
N ILE A 51 4.20 -2.47 -11.04
CA ILE A 51 3.72 -3.64 -11.78
C ILE A 51 3.55 -3.32 -13.28
N ASN A 52 4.05 -4.24 -14.10
CA ASN A 52 3.82 -4.27 -15.54
C ASN A 52 3.89 -5.73 -16.00
N THR A 53 2.73 -6.36 -16.11
CA THR A 53 2.61 -7.78 -16.50
C THR A 53 2.40 -7.95 -18.02
N GLY A 54 2.35 -6.86 -18.78
CA GLY A 54 2.00 -6.90 -20.20
C GLY A 54 0.51 -7.07 -20.50
N ASN A 55 -0.37 -6.92 -19.50
CA ASN A 55 -1.83 -7.01 -19.66
C ASN A 55 -2.49 -5.71 -20.17
N GLY A 56 -1.71 -4.69 -20.53
CA GLY A 56 -2.20 -3.38 -21.00
C GLY A 56 -2.51 -2.37 -19.87
N TYR A 57 -2.35 -2.78 -18.61
CA TYR A 57 -2.49 -1.95 -17.43
C TYR A 57 -1.14 -1.80 -16.72
N TYR A 58 -0.95 -0.67 -16.04
CA TYR A 58 0.35 -0.30 -15.50
C TYR A 58 0.24 0.30 -14.11
N GLY A 59 1.21 -0.02 -13.28
CA GLY A 59 1.39 0.58 -11.97
C GLY A 59 0.36 0.13 -10.93
N GLY A 60 0.45 0.72 -9.74
CA GLY A 60 -0.24 0.22 -8.54
C GLY A 60 -1.76 0.26 -8.68
N LEU A 61 -2.27 1.24 -9.42
CA LEU A 61 -3.69 1.48 -9.66
C LEU A 61 -4.19 0.95 -11.00
N GLN A 62 -3.36 0.17 -11.71
CA GLN A 62 -3.73 -0.49 -12.96
C GLN A 62 -4.27 0.51 -14.01
N PHE A 63 -3.50 1.57 -14.32
CA PHE A 63 -3.89 2.54 -15.35
C PHE A 63 -3.73 1.97 -16.75
N THR A 64 -4.63 2.31 -17.67
CA THR A 64 -4.33 2.25 -19.11
C THR A 64 -3.46 3.45 -19.52
N LEU A 65 -2.66 3.30 -20.56
CA LEU A 65 -1.80 4.41 -21.04
C LEU A 65 -2.63 5.60 -21.56
N GLY A 66 -3.82 5.34 -22.13
CA GLY A 66 -4.74 6.39 -22.58
C GLY A 66 -5.26 7.23 -21.42
N THR A 67 -5.79 6.57 -20.38
CA THR A 67 -6.27 7.25 -19.17
C THR A 67 -5.15 8.02 -18.48
N TRP A 68 -3.96 7.41 -18.36
CA TRP A 68 -2.78 8.04 -17.77
C TRP A 68 -2.46 9.39 -18.43
N ARG A 69 -2.28 9.38 -19.75
CA ARG A 69 -1.88 10.57 -20.51
C ARG A 69 -3.00 11.60 -20.56
N GLY A 70 -4.26 11.15 -20.67
CA GLY A 70 -5.43 12.02 -20.65
C GLY A 70 -5.64 12.76 -19.33
N ASN A 71 -5.10 12.25 -18.22
CA ASN A 71 -5.25 12.85 -16.88
C ASN A 71 -3.96 13.52 -16.37
N GLY A 72 -3.05 13.85 -17.29
CA GLY A 72 -1.84 14.62 -17.02
C GLY A 72 -0.65 13.78 -16.54
N GLY A 73 -0.70 12.46 -16.70
CA GLY A 73 0.45 11.58 -16.50
C GLY A 73 1.42 11.62 -17.68
N SER A 74 2.71 11.60 -17.39
CA SER A 74 3.78 11.55 -18.39
C SER A 74 4.54 10.22 -18.34
N GLY A 75 5.15 9.80 -19.44
CA GLY A 75 5.84 8.51 -19.53
C GLY A 75 4.92 7.31 -19.30
N MET A 76 5.45 6.27 -18.65
CA MET A 76 4.72 5.04 -18.33
C MET A 76 4.29 5.03 -16.85
N PRO A 77 3.04 4.64 -16.51
CA PRO A 77 2.56 4.69 -15.12
C PRO A 77 3.41 3.86 -14.15
N HIS A 78 3.83 2.66 -14.55
CA HIS A 78 4.67 1.78 -13.72
C HIS A 78 6.10 2.30 -13.47
N GLN A 79 6.54 3.32 -14.21
CA GLN A 79 7.81 4.00 -14.01
C GLN A 79 7.66 5.28 -13.16
N ALA A 80 6.43 5.75 -12.99
CA ALA A 80 6.13 6.92 -12.17
C ALA A 80 6.16 6.55 -10.68
N SER A 81 6.50 7.54 -9.85
CA SER A 81 6.41 7.37 -8.40
C SER A 81 4.97 7.09 -7.97
N ARG A 82 4.81 6.46 -6.82
CA ARG A 82 3.49 6.24 -6.20
C ARG A 82 2.68 7.53 -6.11
N ASP A 83 3.31 8.62 -5.64
CA ASP A 83 2.61 9.89 -5.45
C ASP A 83 2.16 10.51 -6.78
N GLU A 84 2.95 10.34 -7.84
CA GLU A 84 2.55 10.76 -9.19
C GLU A 84 1.38 9.93 -9.71
N GLN A 85 1.37 8.63 -9.43
CA GLN A 85 0.24 7.77 -9.77
C GLN A 85 -1.04 8.18 -9.04
N ILE A 86 -0.94 8.52 -7.76
CA ILE A 86 -2.06 9.03 -6.96
C ILE A 86 -2.54 10.39 -7.48
N ARG A 87 -1.63 11.31 -7.81
CA ARG A 87 -2.00 12.61 -8.39
C ARG A 87 -2.83 12.45 -9.66
N VAL A 88 -2.45 11.52 -10.54
CA VAL A 88 -3.22 11.22 -11.75
C VAL A 88 -4.54 10.52 -11.41
N ALA A 89 -4.55 9.65 -10.38
CA ALA A 89 -5.77 9.00 -9.89
C ALA A 89 -6.82 10.00 -9.40
N GLU A 90 -6.38 11.03 -8.67
CA GLU A 90 -7.25 12.14 -8.24
C GLU A 90 -7.85 12.93 -9.41
N ASN A 91 -7.09 13.09 -10.50
CA ASN A 91 -7.62 13.70 -11.73
C ASN A 91 -8.67 12.81 -12.40
N VAL A 92 -8.45 11.50 -12.42
CA VAL A 92 -9.45 10.54 -12.90
C VAL A 92 -10.69 10.55 -12.01
N LEU A 93 -10.52 10.55 -10.69
CA LEU A 93 -11.62 10.64 -9.73
C LEU A 93 -12.47 11.89 -9.97
N ARG A 94 -11.84 13.02 -10.25
CA ARG A 94 -12.54 14.28 -10.55
C ARG A 94 -13.29 14.25 -11.89
N SER A 95 -12.77 13.55 -12.89
CA SER A 95 -13.35 13.53 -14.24
C SER A 95 -14.39 12.42 -14.45
N GLN A 96 -14.17 11.25 -13.87
CA GLN A 96 -14.94 10.02 -14.10
C GLN A 96 -15.60 9.49 -12.82
N GLY A 97 -15.23 10.01 -11.65
CA GLY A 97 -15.66 9.47 -10.36
C GLY A 97 -14.93 8.18 -9.98
N ILE A 98 -15.27 7.64 -8.81
CA ILE A 98 -14.69 6.39 -8.28
C ILE A 98 -15.06 5.17 -9.13
N GLY A 99 -16.01 5.31 -10.05
CA GLY A 99 -16.43 4.27 -11.00
C GLY A 99 -15.34 3.80 -11.96
N ALA A 100 -14.23 4.54 -12.09
CA ALA A 100 -13.03 4.07 -12.79
C ALA A 100 -12.37 2.87 -12.08
N TRP A 101 -12.63 2.68 -10.78
CA TRP A 101 -12.22 1.51 -9.98
C TRP A 101 -13.45 0.84 -9.35
N PRO A 102 -14.32 0.16 -10.13
CA PRO A 102 -15.63 -0.29 -9.64
C PRO A 102 -15.54 -1.36 -8.54
N THR A 103 -14.50 -2.20 -8.57
CA THR A 103 -14.34 -3.31 -7.63
C THR A 103 -13.45 -2.94 -6.44
N CYS A 104 -12.37 -2.22 -6.71
CA CYS A 104 -11.34 -1.88 -5.73
C CYS A 104 -11.51 -0.48 -5.14
N GLY A 105 -12.10 0.47 -5.88
CA GLY A 105 -12.33 1.85 -5.43
C GLY A 105 -13.25 1.94 -4.23
N ARG A 106 -14.21 1.02 -4.08
CA ARG A 106 -15.08 0.91 -2.89
C ARG A 106 -14.37 0.37 -1.63
N ARG A 107 -13.11 -0.06 -1.75
CA ARG A 107 -12.29 -0.55 -0.62
C ARG A 107 -11.40 0.55 -0.05
N GLY A 108 -11.37 1.72 -0.69
CA GLY A 108 -10.58 2.87 -0.28
C GLY A 108 -11.41 4.12 -0.14
#